data_AF-A0A355RPC7-F1
#
_entry.id   AF-A0A355RPC7-F1
#
_cell.length_a   1.000
_cell.length_b   1.000
_cell.length_c   1.000
_cell.angle_alpha   90.00
_cell.angle_beta   90.00
_cell.angle_gamma   90.00
#
_symmetry.space_group_name_H-M   'P 1'
#
loop_
_entity.id
_entity.type
_entity.pdbx_description
1 polymer ?
#
loop_
_entity_poly.entity_id
_entity_poly.type
_entity_poly.pdbx_seq_one_letter_code
_entity_poly.pdbx_strand_id
1 'polypeptide(L)'
;MEQIEIKPYSNNFFIKAFQKIYRYYLGTWYGFNDKHPKLGNLLYKIGFFFLFSMAVTVIQFLIMLFLPYAFSSIWDIPFCFPRVNLGLKDASGNDLFFGIFNEPVQILLNGKLIQAYTCFDVNHLLSDGGVIKAGGLGNFIAFEIAVFLAQCINFPLQRNITYKSKGNPFFQAFMYFIGWIGVSIFTNALWGIANPLLLSWQVNEVLISLLKTILTGGVSMVIFFFIFLIIFPNLENARLEYIKESCLYNSKAISYFSYLNKKEKEDLVANKYEEAIRQKEKMKEAKAIYDDLYSKSKM
;
A
#
# COMPACT_ATOMS: atom_id res chain seq x y z
N MET A 1 -11.97 42.58 -4.50
CA MET A 1 -11.71 41.28 -5.17
C MET A 1 -10.58 41.52 -6.15
N GLU A 2 -9.41 40.98 -5.87
CA GLU A 2 -8.24 41.06 -6.76
C GLU A 2 -8.63 40.42 -8.10
N GLN A 3 -8.62 41.19 -9.19
CA GLN A 3 -8.92 40.65 -10.52
C GLN A 3 -7.80 39.68 -10.88
N ILE A 4 -8.11 38.38 -10.95
CA ILE A 4 -7.15 37.36 -11.36
C ILE A 4 -6.84 37.59 -12.84
N GLU A 5 -5.73 38.28 -13.12
CA GLU A 5 -5.27 38.52 -14.48
C GLU A 5 -4.84 37.20 -15.13
N ILE A 6 -5.50 36.81 -16.22
CA ILE A 6 -5.18 35.57 -16.93
C ILE A 6 -3.87 35.78 -17.68
N LYS A 7 -2.81 35.09 -17.26
CA LYS A 7 -1.48 35.15 -17.91
C LYS A 7 -1.62 35.03 -19.44
N PRO A 8 -0.94 35.85 -20.25
CA PRO A 8 -1.01 35.73 -21.72
C PRO A 8 -0.42 34.38 -22.20
N TYR A 9 -0.80 33.97 -23.41
CA TYR A 9 -0.25 32.76 -24.04
C TYR A 9 1.25 32.92 -24.35
N SER A 10 1.98 31.81 -24.40
CA SER A 10 3.38 31.78 -24.84
C SER A 10 3.51 32.15 -26.33
N ASN A 11 4.61 32.79 -26.68
CA ASN A 11 4.95 33.11 -28.07
C ASN A 11 5.35 31.88 -28.90
N ASN A 12 5.71 30.77 -28.25
CA ASN A 12 6.04 29.52 -28.94
C ASN A 12 4.76 28.79 -29.39
N PHE A 13 4.65 28.46 -30.68
CA PHE A 13 3.49 27.81 -31.28
C PHE A 13 3.09 26.49 -30.59
N PHE A 14 4.07 25.63 -30.31
CA PHE A 14 3.84 24.35 -29.61
C PHE A 14 3.30 24.57 -28.20
N ILE A 15 3.94 25.46 -27.44
CA ILE A 15 3.53 25.76 -26.06
C ILE A 15 2.14 26.41 -26.05
N LYS A 16 1.84 27.28 -27.01
CA LYS A 16 0.54 27.93 -27.17
C LYS A 16 -0.58 26.92 -27.47
N ALA A 17 -0.32 25.91 -28.31
CA ALA A 17 -1.28 24.84 -28.60
C ALA A 17 -1.65 24.05 -27.33
N PHE A 18 -0.65 23.61 -26.56
CA PHE A 18 -0.89 22.94 -25.28
C PHE A 18 -1.59 23.84 -24.25
N GLN A 19 -1.22 25.12 -24.17
CA GLN A 19 -1.88 26.07 -23.27
C GLN A 19 -3.35 26.27 -23.62
N LYS A 20 -3.70 26.28 -24.91
CA LYS A 20 -5.10 26.42 -25.36
C LYS A 20 -5.94 25.20 -24.96
N ILE A 21 -5.40 24.00 -25.18
CA ILE A 21 -6.04 22.73 -24.77
C ILE A 21 -6.20 22.69 -23.25
N TYR A 22 -5.14 23.05 -22.51
CA TYR A 22 -5.15 23.04 -21.05
C TYR A 22 -6.15 24.03 -20.46
N ARG A 23 -6.22 25.27 -20.97
CA ARG A 23 -7.20 26.26 -20.50
C ARG A 23 -8.64 25.87 -20.83
N TYR A 24 -8.87 25.29 -22.01
CA TYR A 24 -10.19 24.76 -22.37
C TYR A 24 -10.62 23.63 -21.43
N TYR A 25 -9.70 22.69 -21.14
CA TYR A 25 -9.93 21.63 -20.16
C TYR A 25 -10.23 22.21 -18.77
N LEU A 26 -9.41 23.15 -18.28
CA LEU A 26 -9.63 23.79 -16.98
C LEU A 26 -10.99 24.47 -16.92
N GLY A 27 -11.37 25.26 -17.93
CA GLY A 27 -12.67 25.93 -17.97
C GLY A 27 -13.83 24.93 -17.93
N THR A 28 -13.73 23.84 -18.69
CA THR A 28 -14.73 22.77 -18.71
C THR A 28 -14.78 22.03 -17.37
N TRP A 29 -13.63 21.75 -16.76
CA TRP A 29 -13.51 21.08 -15.48
C TRP A 29 -14.05 21.93 -14.32
N TYR A 30 -13.70 23.21 -14.25
CA TYR A 30 -14.25 24.12 -13.24
C TYR A 30 -15.77 24.27 -13.40
N GLY A 31 -16.25 24.46 -14.64
CA GLY A 31 -17.69 24.52 -14.90
C GLY A 31 -18.45 23.23 -14.53
N PHE A 32 -17.81 22.06 -14.65
CA PHE A 32 -18.36 20.79 -14.18
C PHE A 32 -18.31 20.66 -12.64
N ASN A 33 -17.18 21.00 -12.02
CA ASN A 33 -16.98 20.90 -10.58
C ASN A 33 -17.89 21.85 -9.81
N ASP A 34 -18.17 23.05 -10.35
CA ASP A 34 -19.09 24.01 -9.75
C ASP A 34 -20.55 23.48 -9.76
N LYS A 35 -20.93 22.74 -10.82
CA LYS A 35 -22.26 22.10 -10.92
C LYS A 35 -22.38 20.84 -10.08
N HIS A 36 -21.30 20.07 -9.94
CA HIS A 36 -21.29 18.80 -9.22
C HIS A 36 -20.09 18.68 -8.26
N PRO A 37 -20.04 19.48 -7.17
CA PRO A 37 -18.84 19.60 -6.33
C PRO A 37 -18.46 18.31 -5.58
N LYS A 38 -19.45 17.45 -5.24
CA LYS A 38 -19.18 16.14 -4.63
C LYS A 38 -18.58 15.15 -5.64
N LEU A 39 -19.12 15.15 -6.88
CA LEU A 39 -18.68 14.25 -7.94
C LEU A 39 -17.32 14.69 -8.51
N GLY A 40 -17.09 16.00 -8.68
CA GLY A 40 -15.80 16.53 -9.11
C GLY A 40 -14.68 16.24 -8.11
N ASN A 41 -14.95 16.38 -6.80
CA ASN A 41 -14.00 15.93 -5.77
C ASN A 41 -13.71 14.42 -5.82
N LEU A 42 -14.72 13.60 -6.09
CA LEU A 42 -14.55 12.15 -6.22
C LEU A 42 -13.72 11.80 -7.46
N LEU A 43 -14.06 12.37 -8.62
CA LEU A 43 -13.36 12.15 -9.88
C LEU A 43 -11.91 12.66 -9.82
N TYR A 44 -11.65 13.79 -9.15
CA TYR A 44 -10.28 14.26 -8.91
C TYR A 44 -9.47 13.23 -8.11
N LYS A 45 -10.04 12.69 -7.03
CA LYS A 45 -9.37 11.67 -6.20
C LYS A 45 -9.11 10.39 -7.00
N ILE A 46 -10.09 9.91 -7.76
CA ILE A 46 -9.96 8.71 -8.60
C ILE A 46 -8.92 8.95 -9.70
N GLY A 47 -8.98 10.09 -10.40
CA GLY A 47 -8.06 10.42 -11.48
C GLY A 47 -6.62 10.59 -10.98
N PHE A 48 -6.43 11.25 -9.85
CA PHE A 48 -5.12 11.36 -9.21
C PHE A 48 -4.62 9.98 -8.75
N PHE A 49 -5.48 9.17 -8.12
CA PHE A 49 -5.12 7.80 -7.75
C PHE A 49 -4.70 6.96 -8.95
N PHE A 50 -5.46 7.03 -10.05
CA PHE A 50 -5.14 6.31 -11.29
C PHE A 50 -3.82 6.78 -11.90
N LEU A 51 -3.59 8.09 -11.99
CA LEU A 51 -2.34 8.65 -12.51
C LEU A 51 -1.13 8.17 -11.69
N PHE A 52 -1.24 8.19 -10.36
CA PHE A 52 -0.19 7.69 -9.48
C PHE A 52 0.01 6.18 -9.62
N SER A 53 -1.07 5.40 -9.69
CA SER A 53 -1.01 3.96 -9.93
C SER A 53 -0.25 3.66 -11.22
N MET A 54 -0.60 4.33 -12.33
CA MET A 54 0.08 4.14 -13.60
C MET A 54 1.54 4.60 -13.56
N ALA A 55 1.86 5.69 -12.87
CA ALA A 55 3.23 6.14 -12.70
C ALA A 55 4.08 5.11 -11.96
N VAL A 56 3.57 4.54 -10.87
CA VAL A 56 4.23 3.47 -10.12
C VAL A 56 4.40 2.23 -11.01
N THR A 57 3.37 1.84 -11.76
CA THR A 57 3.46 0.70 -12.70
C THR A 57 4.52 0.92 -13.77
N VAL A 58 4.62 2.14 -14.33
CA VAL A 58 5.67 2.48 -15.30
C VAL A 58 7.06 2.38 -14.66
N ILE A 59 7.23 2.88 -13.44
CA ILE A 59 8.50 2.75 -12.70
C ILE A 59 8.86 1.27 -12.48
N GLN A 60 7.91 0.46 -12.03
CA GLN A 60 8.11 -0.98 -11.86
C GLN A 60 8.50 -1.66 -13.18
N PHE A 61 7.81 -1.32 -14.28
CA PHE A 61 8.14 -1.85 -15.59
C PHE A 61 9.55 -1.46 -16.05
N LEU A 62 9.94 -0.20 -15.86
CA LEU A 62 11.30 0.27 -16.17
C LEU A 62 12.35 -0.46 -15.32
N ILE A 63 12.09 -0.66 -14.03
CA ILE A 63 12.98 -1.44 -13.17
C ILE A 63 13.10 -2.87 -13.71
N MET A 64 11.98 -3.53 -14.01
CA MET A 64 12.00 -4.90 -14.54
C MET A 64 12.61 -5.01 -15.94
N LEU A 65 12.65 -3.92 -16.71
CA LEU A 65 13.29 -3.91 -18.02
C LEU A 65 14.82 -3.89 -17.94
N PHE A 66 15.40 -3.29 -16.89
CA PHE A 66 16.86 -3.07 -16.81
C PHE A 66 17.52 -3.76 -15.61
N LEU A 67 16.88 -3.74 -14.44
CA LEU A 67 17.48 -4.21 -13.19
C LEU A 67 17.80 -5.71 -13.19
N PRO A 68 17.00 -6.62 -13.79
CA PRO A 68 17.39 -8.03 -13.86
C PRO A 68 18.77 -8.24 -14.47
N TYR A 69 19.16 -7.45 -15.48
CA TYR A 69 20.47 -7.56 -16.14
C TYR A 69 21.65 -7.25 -15.22
N ALA A 70 21.45 -6.42 -14.19
CA ALA A 70 22.46 -6.17 -13.16
C ALA A 70 22.74 -7.42 -12.31
N PHE A 71 21.81 -8.38 -12.28
CA PHE A 71 21.93 -9.65 -11.57
C PHE A 71 22.20 -10.84 -12.51
N SER A 72 22.76 -10.58 -13.69
CA SER A 72 23.05 -11.63 -14.69
C SER A 72 23.98 -12.75 -14.20
N SER A 73 24.81 -12.48 -13.19
CA SER A 73 25.70 -13.47 -12.56
C SER A 73 24.98 -14.56 -11.76
N ILE A 74 23.69 -14.39 -11.46
CA ILE A 74 22.88 -15.33 -10.66
C ILE A 74 21.58 -15.73 -11.39
N TRP A 75 21.54 -15.58 -12.72
CA TRP A 75 20.40 -15.97 -13.54
C TRP A 75 20.29 -17.48 -13.76
N ASP A 76 21.40 -18.19 -13.61
CA ASP A 76 21.49 -19.65 -13.69
C ASP A 76 20.95 -20.36 -12.44
N ILE A 77 20.66 -19.62 -11.38
CA ILE A 77 20.11 -20.14 -10.12
C ILE A 77 18.58 -20.06 -10.17
N PRO A 78 17.84 -21.17 -10.36
CA PRO A 78 16.38 -21.16 -10.27
C PRO A 78 15.93 -20.87 -8.83
N PHE A 79 14.90 -20.03 -8.67
CA PHE A 79 14.31 -19.74 -7.36
C PHE A 79 12.85 -20.21 -7.32
N CYS A 80 12.69 -21.49 -7.03
CA CYS A 80 11.39 -22.16 -6.95
C CYS A 80 11.24 -22.82 -5.57
N PHE A 81 10.54 -22.17 -4.64
CA PHE A 81 10.41 -22.63 -3.26
C PHE A 81 9.01 -22.40 -2.65
N PRO A 82 8.44 -23.39 -1.94
CA PRO A 82 8.80 -24.81 -2.01
C PRO A 82 8.48 -25.37 -3.40
N ARG A 83 8.94 -26.58 -3.72
CA ARG A 83 8.57 -27.26 -4.97
C ARG A 83 7.94 -28.60 -4.62
N VAL A 84 6.62 -28.59 -4.43
CA VAL A 84 5.86 -29.79 -4.03
C VAL A 84 5.05 -30.27 -5.22
N ASN A 85 5.26 -31.52 -5.65
CA ASN A 85 4.46 -32.11 -6.72
C ASN A 85 3.02 -32.32 -6.22
N LEU A 86 2.03 -31.83 -6.99
CA LEU A 86 0.62 -31.92 -6.62
C LEU A 86 -0.07 -33.17 -7.18
N GLY A 87 0.63 -34.00 -7.96
CA GLY A 87 0.04 -35.14 -8.68
C GLY A 87 -0.91 -34.72 -9.82
N LEU A 88 -0.91 -33.44 -10.16
CA LEU A 88 -1.71 -32.87 -11.25
C LEU A 88 -0.87 -32.76 -12.50
N LYS A 89 -1.52 -32.87 -13.67
CA LYS A 89 -0.89 -32.71 -14.96
C LYS A 89 -1.54 -31.57 -15.75
N ASP A 90 -0.75 -30.88 -16.55
CA ASP A 90 -1.27 -29.92 -17.53
C ASP A 90 -1.80 -30.65 -18.79
N ALA A 91 -2.34 -29.87 -19.73
CA ALA A 91 -2.82 -30.39 -21.01
C ALA A 91 -1.72 -31.08 -21.86
N SER A 92 -0.44 -30.80 -21.58
CA SER A 92 0.72 -31.39 -22.25
C SER A 92 1.28 -32.61 -21.51
N GLY A 93 0.68 -33.01 -20.38
CA GLY A 93 1.12 -34.14 -19.56
C GLY A 93 2.24 -33.84 -18.56
N ASN A 94 2.68 -32.58 -18.45
CA ASN A 94 3.72 -32.16 -17.52
C ASN A 94 3.18 -32.11 -16.09
N ASP A 95 3.99 -32.53 -15.13
CA ASP A 95 3.63 -32.46 -13.71
C ASP A 95 3.59 -31.01 -13.22
N LEU A 96 2.55 -30.72 -12.43
CA LEU A 96 2.32 -29.41 -11.85
C LEU A 96 2.76 -29.38 -10.38
N PHE A 97 3.42 -28.28 -10.02
CA PHE A 97 4.02 -28.11 -8.70
C PHE A 97 3.41 -26.92 -7.97
N PHE A 98 3.25 -27.07 -6.67
CA PHE A 98 3.03 -25.96 -5.76
C PHE A 98 4.36 -25.29 -5.45
N GLY A 99 4.37 -23.96 -5.52
CA GLY A 99 5.44 -23.12 -5.01
C GLY A 99 4.95 -21.72 -4.70
N ILE A 100 5.51 -21.13 -3.63
CA ILE A 100 5.23 -19.75 -3.22
C ILE A 100 6.07 -18.84 -4.10
N PHE A 101 7.36 -19.07 -4.15
CA PHE A 101 8.26 -18.44 -5.11
C PHE A 101 8.41 -19.37 -6.30
N ASN A 102 8.18 -18.87 -7.51
CA ASN A 102 8.19 -19.67 -8.72
C ASN A 102 8.84 -18.90 -9.88
N GLU A 103 10.13 -18.62 -9.72
CA GLU A 103 10.96 -17.91 -10.69
C GLU A 103 11.96 -18.89 -11.34
N PRO A 104 11.53 -19.64 -12.38
CA PRO A 104 12.42 -20.52 -13.12
C PRO A 104 13.41 -19.74 -13.99
N VAL A 105 14.47 -20.40 -14.43
CA VAL A 105 15.41 -19.86 -15.41
C VAL A 105 14.82 -20.05 -16.80
N GLN A 106 14.82 -19.00 -17.63
CA GLN A 106 14.35 -19.06 -19.01
C GLN A 106 15.54 -19.23 -19.95
N ILE A 107 15.58 -20.37 -20.64
CA ILE A 107 16.66 -20.75 -21.54
C ILE A 107 16.10 -20.83 -22.96
N LEU A 108 16.74 -20.14 -23.90
CA LEU A 108 16.44 -20.25 -25.32
C LEU A 108 17.26 -21.39 -25.91
N LEU A 109 16.60 -22.43 -26.38
CA LEU A 109 17.21 -23.57 -27.07
C LEU A 109 16.47 -23.79 -28.40
N ASN A 110 17.20 -23.84 -29.52
CA ASN A 110 16.65 -24.05 -30.86
C ASN A 110 15.47 -23.13 -31.22
N GLY A 111 15.52 -21.86 -30.77
CA GLY A 111 14.46 -20.87 -31.01
C GLY A 111 13.23 -21.00 -30.10
N LYS A 112 13.20 -21.97 -29.18
CA LYS A 112 12.13 -22.15 -28.19
C LYS A 112 12.58 -21.74 -26.79
N LEU A 113 11.75 -20.97 -26.09
CA LEU A 113 11.98 -20.61 -24.70
C LEU A 113 11.51 -21.76 -23.79
N ILE A 114 12.43 -22.30 -23.00
CA ILE A 114 12.20 -23.41 -22.07
C ILE A 114 12.42 -22.89 -20.64
N GLN A 115 11.55 -23.30 -19.72
CA GLN A 115 11.64 -22.94 -18.31
C GLN A 115 12.31 -24.07 -17.53
N ALA A 116 13.44 -23.78 -16.90
CA ALA A 116 14.22 -24.70 -16.09
C ALA A 116 13.99 -24.39 -14.61
N TYR A 117 13.56 -25.40 -13.85
CA TYR A 117 13.13 -25.22 -12.46
C TYR A 117 14.12 -25.76 -11.44
N THR A 118 15.11 -26.54 -11.89
CA THR A 118 16.16 -27.10 -11.04
C THR A 118 17.53 -26.79 -11.64
N CYS A 119 18.57 -26.74 -10.81
CA CYS A 119 19.93 -26.51 -11.30
C CYS A 119 20.38 -27.63 -12.25
N PHE A 120 19.84 -28.85 -12.09
CA PHE A 120 20.09 -29.96 -13.01
C PHE A 120 19.56 -29.65 -14.42
N ASP A 121 18.30 -29.18 -14.52
CA ASP A 121 17.70 -28.81 -15.81
C ASP A 121 18.46 -27.66 -16.46
N VAL A 122 18.89 -26.68 -15.67
CA VAL A 122 19.69 -25.54 -16.17
C VAL A 122 20.99 -26.03 -16.79
N ASN A 123 21.76 -26.83 -16.06
CA ASN A 123 23.04 -27.35 -16.53
C ASN A 123 22.88 -28.22 -17.78
N HIS A 124 21.83 -29.05 -17.84
CA HIS A 124 21.55 -29.89 -19.00
C HIS A 124 21.20 -29.06 -20.24
N LEU A 125 20.28 -28.10 -20.11
CA LEU A 125 19.86 -27.25 -21.24
C LEU A 125 20.98 -26.33 -21.74
N LEU A 126 21.86 -25.88 -20.83
CA LEU A 126 23.07 -25.16 -21.21
C LEU A 126 24.06 -26.04 -21.97
N SER A 127 24.22 -27.31 -21.55
CA SER A 127 25.10 -28.26 -22.25
C SER A 127 24.62 -28.59 -23.67
N ASP A 128 23.31 -28.52 -23.91
CA ASP A 128 22.70 -28.69 -25.24
C ASP A 128 22.85 -27.43 -26.14
N GLY A 129 23.58 -26.42 -25.68
CA GLY A 129 23.80 -25.15 -26.41
C GLY A 129 22.74 -24.08 -26.14
N GLY A 130 21.94 -24.23 -25.08
CA GLY A 130 20.95 -23.25 -24.66
C GLY A 130 21.59 -21.96 -24.14
N VAL A 131 20.92 -20.84 -24.34
CA VAL A 131 21.36 -19.53 -23.87
C VAL A 131 20.35 -18.98 -22.86
N ILE A 132 20.81 -18.62 -21.66
CA ILE A 132 19.97 -17.97 -20.65
C ILE A 132 19.51 -16.61 -21.19
N LYS A 133 18.20 -16.37 -21.16
CA LYS A 133 17.61 -15.10 -21.58
C LYS A 133 17.23 -14.20 -20.41
N ALA A 134 16.63 -14.79 -19.38
CA ALA A 134 16.18 -14.12 -18.17
C ALA A 134 15.77 -15.18 -17.13
N GLY A 135 15.53 -14.78 -15.89
CA GLY A 135 14.89 -15.63 -14.89
C GLY A 135 15.80 -15.99 -13.71
N GLY A 136 15.32 -16.93 -12.90
CA GLY A 136 16.00 -17.34 -11.69
C GLY A 136 16.04 -16.29 -10.58
N LEU A 137 17.01 -16.42 -9.69
CA LEU A 137 17.16 -15.60 -8.49
C LEU A 137 17.39 -14.13 -8.80
N GLY A 138 18.11 -13.81 -9.87
CA GLY A 138 18.31 -12.42 -10.29
C GLY A 138 17.02 -11.71 -10.70
N ASN A 139 16.10 -12.41 -11.38
CA ASN A 139 14.79 -11.86 -11.71
C ASN A 139 13.91 -11.67 -10.47
N PHE A 140 13.94 -12.63 -9.55
CA PHE A 140 13.24 -12.54 -8.27
C PHE A 140 13.69 -11.31 -7.47
N ILE A 141 15.00 -11.11 -7.30
CA ILE A 141 15.53 -9.96 -6.54
C ILE A 141 15.15 -8.64 -7.22
N ALA A 142 15.25 -8.57 -8.54
CA ALA A 142 14.83 -7.37 -9.29
C ALA A 142 13.34 -7.07 -9.10
N PHE A 143 12.49 -8.11 -9.11
CA PHE A 143 11.07 -8.00 -8.84
C PHE A 143 10.81 -7.47 -7.42
N GLU A 144 11.44 -8.04 -6.40
CA GLU A 144 11.29 -7.61 -5.01
C GLU A 144 11.72 -6.16 -4.80
N ILE A 145 12.81 -5.72 -5.44
CA ILE A 145 13.23 -4.32 -5.42
C ILE A 145 12.17 -3.42 -6.09
N ALA A 146 11.63 -3.83 -7.24
CA ALA A 146 10.61 -3.07 -7.94
C ALA A 146 9.33 -2.91 -7.10
N VAL A 147 8.83 -3.99 -6.49
CA VAL A 147 7.63 -3.94 -5.66
C VAL A 147 7.87 -3.23 -4.32
N PHE A 148 9.07 -3.32 -3.76
CA PHE A 148 9.44 -2.56 -2.55
C PHE A 148 9.49 -1.05 -2.82
N LEU A 149 10.13 -0.63 -3.92
CA LEU A 149 10.16 0.79 -4.30
C LEU A 149 8.74 1.33 -4.56
N ALA A 150 7.85 0.52 -5.14
CA ALA A 150 6.44 0.88 -5.26
C ALA A 150 5.78 1.09 -3.88
N GLN A 151 6.10 0.27 -2.87
CA GLN A 151 5.60 0.49 -1.50
C GLN A 151 6.14 1.79 -0.90
N CYS A 152 7.40 2.13 -1.15
CA CYS A 152 8.00 3.39 -0.71
C CYS A 152 7.30 4.62 -1.31
N ILE A 153 6.64 4.49 -2.46
CA ILE A 153 5.83 5.55 -3.07
C ILE A 153 4.39 5.52 -2.52
N ASN A 154 3.79 4.33 -2.46
CA ASN A 154 2.41 4.13 -2.06
C ASN A 154 2.16 4.52 -0.60
N PHE A 155 3.05 4.16 0.32
CA PHE A 155 2.85 4.40 1.74
C PHE A 155 2.77 5.90 2.09
N PRO A 156 3.73 6.76 1.69
CA PRO A 156 3.63 8.21 1.93
C PRO A 156 2.39 8.83 1.31
N LEU A 157 2.00 8.38 0.11
CA LEU A 157 0.80 8.85 -0.59
C LEU A 157 -0.46 8.53 0.22
N GLN A 158 -0.61 7.27 0.64
CA GLN A 158 -1.76 6.82 1.44
C GLN A 158 -1.80 7.55 2.78
N ARG A 159 -0.66 7.65 3.48
CA ARG A 159 -0.58 8.33 4.77
C ARG A 159 -0.94 9.81 4.67
N ASN A 160 -0.39 10.53 3.70
CA ASN A 160 -0.48 11.99 3.66
C ASN A 160 -1.72 12.50 2.93
N ILE A 161 -2.19 11.80 1.89
CA ILE A 161 -3.32 12.25 1.06
C ILE A 161 -4.60 11.51 1.42
N THR A 162 -4.55 10.18 1.47
CA THR A 162 -5.76 9.34 1.62
C THR A 162 -6.26 9.36 3.06
N TYR A 163 -5.42 8.97 4.01
CA TYR A 163 -5.79 8.86 5.43
C TYR A 163 -5.43 10.12 6.23
N LYS A 164 -4.58 11.00 5.69
CA LYS A 164 -4.10 12.23 6.35
C LYS A 164 -3.63 11.97 7.80
N SER A 165 -2.99 10.84 8.03
CA SER A 165 -2.63 10.39 9.37
C SER A 165 -1.44 11.16 9.93
N LYS A 166 -1.54 11.55 11.20
CA LYS A 166 -0.51 12.27 11.96
C LYS A 166 0.25 11.37 12.96
N GLY A 167 -0.01 10.06 12.95
CA GLY A 167 0.63 9.09 13.85
C GLY A 167 2.14 8.91 13.60
N ASN A 168 2.79 8.11 14.45
CA ASN A 168 4.24 7.82 14.36
C ASN A 168 4.58 7.22 12.97
N PRO A 169 5.37 7.92 12.13
CA PRO A 169 5.65 7.48 10.78
C PRO A 169 6.43 6.16 10.72
N PHE A 170 7.34 5.92 11.67
CA PHE A 170 8.16 4.70 11.69
C PHE A 170 7.33 3.45 11.99
N PHE A 171 6.46 3.54 13.00
CA PHE A 171 5.57 2.42 13.34
C PHE A 171 4.59 2.12 12.20
N GLN A 172 4.01 3.16 11.59
CA GLN A 172 3.09 3.01 10.47
C GLN A 172 3.78 2.39 9.25
N ALA A 173 5.01 2.83 8.94
CA ALA A 173 5.79 2.27 7.83
C ALA A 173 6.17 0.82 8.10
N PHE A 174 6.59 0.49 9.31
CA PHE A 174 6.93 -0.87 9.70
C PHE A 174 5.74 -1.83 9.59
N MET A 175 4.59 -1.45 10.14
CA MET A 175 3.36 -2.25 10.02
C MET A 175 2.88 -2.37 8.57
N TYR A 176 3.01 -1.30 7.77
CA TYR A 176 2.72 -1.35 6.34
C TYR A 176 3.65 -2.34 5.61
N PHE A 177 4.93 -2.34 5.95
CA PHE A 177 5.92 -3.28 5.42
C PHE A 177 5.59 -4.74 5.79
N ILE A 178 5.17 -5.00 7.04
CA ILE A 178 4.66 -6.32 7.45
C ILE A 178 3.42 -6.70 6.64
N GLY A 179 2.51 -5.76 6.42
CA GLY A 179 1.35 -5.94 5.54
C GLY A 179 1.75 -6.35 4.14
N TRP A 180 2.72 -5.66 3.54
CA TRP A 180 3.26 -5.99 2.22
C TRP A 180 3.86 -7.39 2.16
N ILE A 181 4.72 -7.78 3.13
CA ILE A 181 5.27 -9.14 3.21
C ILE A 181 4.14 -10.18 3.30
N GLY A 182 3.16 -9.93 4.17
CA GLY A 182 1.99 -10.80 4.33
C GLY A 182 1.26 -10.97 3.00
N VAL A 183 0.94 -9.87 2.32
CA VAL A 183 0.31 -9.92 0.99
C VAL A 183 1.14 -10.76 0.04
N SER A 184 2.43 -10.45 -0.13
CA SER A 184 3.30 -11.17 -1.07
C SER A 184 3.30 -12.68 -0.83
N ILE A 185 3.47 -13.13 0.42
CA ILE A 185 3.50 -14.56 0.75
C ILE A 185 2.13 -15.21 0.51
N PHE A 186 1.05 -14.61 1.02
CA PHE A 186 -0.29 -15.22 0.94
C PHE A 186 -0.84 -15.22 -0.48
N THR A 187 -0.67 -14.14 -1.24
CA THR A 187 -1.10 -14.11 -2.66
C THR A 187 -0.36 -15.15 -3.47
N ASN A 188 0.96 -15.24 -3.27
CA ASN A 188 1.79 -16.18 -4.01
C ASN A 188 1.49 -17.63 -3.61
N ALA A 189 1.27 -17.91 -2.33
CA ALA A 189 0.87 -19.24 -1.86
C ALA A 189 -0.48 -19.67 -2.43
N LEU A 190 -1.50 -18.80 -2.34
CA LEU A 190 -2.84 -19.11 -2.87
C LEU A 190 -2.80 -19.26 -4.40
N TRP A 191 -2.04 -18.40 -5.09
CA TRP A 191 -1.84 -18.52 -6.53
C TRP A 191 -1.07 -19.79 -6.91
N GLY A 192 -0.08 -20.18 -6.12
CA GLY A 192 0.68 -21.42 -6.29
C GLY A 192 -0.16 -22.68 -6.18
N ILE A 193 -1.36 -22.61 -5.57
CA ILE A 193 -2.35 -23.69 -5.55
C ILE A 193 -3.34 -23.52 -6.70
N ALA A 194 -3.91 -22.31 -6.84
CA ALA A 194 -4.96 -22.03 -7.82
C ALA A 194 -4.48 -22.23 -9.26
N ASN A 195 -3.27 -21.78 -9.60
CA ASN A 195 -2.76 -21.86 -10.96
C ASN A 195 -2.59 -23.30 -11.45
N PRO A 196 -1.90 -24.21 -10.72
CA PRO A 196 -1.90 -25.63 -11.06
C PRO A 196 -3.29 -26.26 -11.24
N LEU A 197 -4.25 -25.95 -10.37
CA LEU A 197 -5.61 -26.48 -10.49
C LEU A 197 -6.28 -25.99 -11.78
N LEU A 198 -6.22 -24.70 -12.06
CA LEU A 198 -6.79 -24.12 -13.28
C LEU A 198 -6.14 -24.68 -14.55
N LEU A 199 -4.83 -24.90 -14.54
CA LEU A 199 -4.10 -25.52 -15.65
C LEU A 199 -4.53 -26.99 -15.86
N SER A 200 -4.72 -27.76 -14.78
CA SER A 200 -5.21 -29.14 -14.87
C SER A 200 -6.66 -29.22 -15.37
N TRP A 201 -7.48 -28.22 -15.08
CA TRP A 201 -8.84 -28.09 -15.61
C TRP A 201 -8.88 -27.48 -17.03
N GLN A 202 -7.73 -27.18 -17.62
CA GLN A 202 -7.61 -26.64 -18.97
C GLN A 202 -8.38 -25.32 -19.15
N VAL A 203 -8.39 -24.49 -18.10
CA VAL A 203 -9.04 -23.18 -18.13
C VAL A 203 -8.29 -22.26 -19.10
N ASN A 204 -9.02 -21.46 -19.87
CA ASN A 204 -8.45 -20.51 -20.81
C ASN A 204 -7.54 -19.47 -20.12
N GLU A 205 -6.42 -19.12 -20.76
CA GLU A 205 -5.41 -18.19 -20.23
C GLU A 205 -5.94 -16.81 -19.84
N VAL A 206 -6.92 -16.28 -20.58
CA VAL A 206 -7.57 -14.99 -20.27
C VAL A 206 -8.31 -15.09 -18.94
N LEU A 207 -9.04 -16.20 -18.73
CA LEU A 207 -9.78 -16.42 -17.49
C LEU A 207 -8.83 -16.66 -16.31
N ILE A 208 -7.74 -17.41 -16.52
CA ILE A 208 -6.67 -17.57 -15.51
C ILE A 208 -6.11 -16.20 -15.10
N SER A 209 -5.83 -15.32 -16.06
CA SER A 209 -5.29 -13.98 -15.79
C SER A 209 -6.28 -13.12 -15.00
N LEU A 210 -7.57 -13.15 -15.35
CA LEU A 210 -8.62 -12.44 -14.61
C LEU A 210 -8.75 -12.96 -13.17
N LEU A 211 -8.76 -14.29 -12.99
CA LEU A 211 -8.81 -14.92 -11.68
C LEU A 211 -7.57 -14.56 -10.84
N LYS A 212 -6.38 -14.49 -11.45
CA LYS A 212 -5.15 -14.02 -10.79
C LYS A 212 -5.29 -12.60 -10.25
N THR A 213 -5.83 -11.70 -11.06
CA THR A 213 -6.05 -10.30 -10.67
C THR A 213 -7.04 -10.20 -9.51
N ILE A 214 -8.15 -10.94 -9.59
CA ILE A 214 -9.17 -10.96 -8.53
C ILE A 214 -8.59 -11.55 -7.23
N LEU A 215 -7.87 -12.67 -7.31
CA LEU A 215 -7.24 -13.31 -6.15
C LEU A 215 -6.20 -12.39 -5.49
N THR A 216 -5.30 -11.82 -6.29
CA THR A 216 -4.26 -10.90 -5.80
C THR A 216 -4.88 -9.65 -5.16
N GLY A 217 -5.88 -9.05 -5.81
CA GLY A 217 -6.60 -7.89 -5.30
C GLY A 217 -7.43 -8.19 -4.04
N GLY A 218 -8.13 -9.33 -4.02
CA GLY A 218 -8.97 -9.73 -2.89
C GLY A 218 -8.16 -10.07 -1.64
N VAL A 219 -7.10 -10.86 -1.78
CA VAL A 219 -6.21 -11.22 -0.66
C VAL A 219 -5.50 -9.98 -0.11
N SER A 220 -4.99 -9.12 -1.00
CA SER A 220 -4.34 -7.87 -0.57
C SER A 220 -5.31 -6.94 0.16
N MET A 221 -6.56 -6.83 -0.30
CA MET A 221 -7.60 -6.05 0.38
C MET A 221 -7.84 -6.54 1.81
N VAL A 222 -7.98 -7.87 2.01
CA VAL A 222 -8.23 -8.45 3.34
C VAL A 222 -7.06 -8.18 4.29
N ILE A 223 -5.83 -8.41 3.85
CA ILE A 223 -4.65 -8.22 4.70
C ILE A 223 -4.44 -6.75 5.03
N PHE A 224 -4.44 -5.87 4.02
CA PHE A 224 -4.25 -4.44 4.25
C PHE A 224 -5.40 -3.82 5.03
N PHE A 225 -6.62 -4.35 4.95
CA PHE A 225 -7.72 -3.90 5.81
C PHE A 225 -7.37 -3.98 7.30
N PHE A 226 -6.86 -5.14 7.76
CA PHE A 226 -6.47 -5.30 9.17
C PHE A 226 -5.25 -4.46 9.54
N ILE A 227 -4.26 -4.38 8.65
CA ILE A 227 -3.08 -3.52 8.87
C ILE A 227 -3.50 -2.06 8.99
N PHE A 228 -4.39 -1.58 8.12
CA PHE A 228 -4.90 -0.21 8.13
C PHE A 228 -5.72 0.10 9.38
N LEU A 229 -6.47 -0.87 9.93
CA LEU A 229 -7.10 -0.70 11.24
C LEU A 229 -6.07 -0.44 12.36
N ILE A 230 -4.89 -1.07 12.28
CA ILE A 230 -3.82 -0.89 13.27
C ILE A 230 -3.09 0.45 13.05
N ILE A 231 -2.73 0.81 11.81
CA ILE A 231 -1.90 1.99 11.54
C ILE A 231 -2.68 3.30 11.39
N PHE A 232 -3.94 3.21 10.98
CA PHE A 232 -4.87 4.33 10.81
C PHE A 232 -6.16 4.07 11.60
N PRO A 233 -6.09 3.99 12.94
CA PRO A 233 -7.30 3.93 13.75
C PRO A 233 -8.13 5.17 13.40
N ASN A 234 -9.39 4.94 13.01
CA ASN A 234 -10.29 6.02 12.62
C ASN A 234 -10.34 7.06 13.74
N LEU A 235 -9.75 8.24 13.52
CA LEU A 235 -9.84 9.38 14.43
C LEU A 235 -11.30 9.69 14.77
N GLU A 236 -12.24 9.38 13.86
CA GLU A 236 -13.67 9.52 14.06
C GLU A 236 -14.26 8.45 14.99
N ASN A 237 -13.82 7.19 14.92
CA ASN A 237 -14.27 6.13 15.84
C ASN A 237 -13.69 6.34 17.24
N ALA A 238 -12.42 6.69 17.36
CA ALA A 238 -11.80 7.06 18.63
C ALA A 238 -12.45 8.33 19.23
N ARG A 239 -12.77 9.33 18.39
CA ARG A 239 -13.52 10.52 18.81
C ARG A 239 -14.96 10.19 19.20
N LEU A 240 -15.63 9.27 18.50
CA LEU A 240 -16.99 8.83 18.82
C LEU A 240 -17.04 7.98 20.10
N GLU A 241 -16.05 7.12 20.34
CA GLU A 241 -15.88 6.41 21.61
C GLU A 241 -15.60 7.39 22.76
N TYR A 242 -14.69 8.35 22.56
CA TYR A 242 -14.44 9.42 23.53
C TYR A 242 -15.70 10.29 23.80
N ILE A 243 -16.46 10.64 22.76
CA ILE A 243 -17.72 11.39 22.90
C ILE A 243 -18.77 10.52 23.63
N LYS A 244 -18.88 9.23 23.30
CA LYS A 244 -19.79 8.31 24.00
C LYS A 244 -19.42 8.15 25.47
N GLU A 245 -18.16 7.93 25.78
CA GLU A 245 -17.67 7.83 27.17
C GLU A 245 -17.88 9.13 27.94
N SER A 246 -17.55 10.27 27.34
CA SER A 246 -17.74 11.59 27.97
C SER A 246 -19.23 11.94 28.17
N CYS A 247 -20.11 11.64 27.21
CA CYS A 247 -21.55 11.82 27.36
C CYS A 247 -22.16 10.86 28.41
N LEU A 248 -21.71 9.61 28.48
CA LEU A 248 -22.18 8.62 29.46
C LEU A 248 -21.73 8.99 30.88
N TYR A 249 -20.48 9.46 31.02
CA TYR A 249 -19.94 9.99 32.28
C TYR A 249 -20.70 11.25 32.72
N ASN A 250 -20.97 12.20 31.82
CA ASN A 250 -21.75 13.40 32.14
C ASN A 250 -23.19 13.04 32.53
N SER A 251 -23.85 12.13 31.81
CA SER A 251 -25.21 11.69 32.14
C SER A 251 -25.29 11.04 33.52
N LYS A 252 -24.34 10.16 33.86
CA LYS A 252 -24.28 9.52 35.19
C LYS A 252 -23.96 10.54 36.29
N ALA A 253 -23.01 11.45 36.04
CA ALA A 253 -22.65 12.51 36.98
C ALA A 253 -23.80 13.49 37.24
N ILE A 254 -24.57 13.87 36.20
CA ILE A 254 -25.76 14.71 36.32
C ILE A 254 -26.86 14.02 37.13
N SER A 255 -27.07 12.72 36.90
CA SER A 255 -28.04 11.94 37.69
C SER A 255 -27.63 11.86 39.16
N TYR A 256 -26.35 11.63 39.46
CA TYR A 256 -25.87 11.59 40.84
C TYR A 256 -25.97 12.96 41.51
N PHE A 257 -25.64 14.03 40.79
CA PHE A 257 -25.75 15.40 41.27
C PHE A 257 -27.20 15.80 41.56
N SER A 258 -28.21 15.23 40.88
CA SER A 258 -29.62 15.53 41.19
C SER A 258 -30.09 14.96 42.54
N TYR A 259 -29.46 13.88 43.03
CA TYR A 259 -29.80 13.26 44.32
C TYR A 259 -29.07 13.86 45.53
N LEU A 260 -28.03 14.67 45.31
CA LEU A 260 -27.28 15.30 46.40
C LEU A 260 -28.02 16.50 46.99
N ASN A 261 -27.94 16.64 48.31
CA ASN A 261 -28.48 17.80 49.02
C ASN A 261 -27.57 19.04 48.83
N LYS A 262 -28.04 20.22 49.23
CA LYS A 262 -27.37 21.50 48.90
C LYS A 262 -25.94 21.60 49.46
N LYS A 263 -25.72 21.10 50.68
CA LYS A 263 -24.41 21.11 51.35
C LYS A 263 -23.42 20.16 50.68
N GLU A 264 -23.85 18.96 50.32
CA GLU A 264 -23.03 17.97 49.59
C GLU A 264 -22.64 18.46 48.18
N LYS A 265 -23.51 19.22 47.52
CA LYS A 265 -23.19 19.84 46.22
C LYS A 265 -22.08 20.89 46.34
N GLU A 266 -22.13 21.72 47.38
CA GLU A 266 -21.13 22.76 47.65
C GLU A 266 -19.76 22.13 47.99
N ASP A 267 -19.74 21.10 48.84
CA ASP A 267 -18.52 20.37 49.22
C ASP A 267 -17.89 19.60 48.04
N LEU A 268 -18.71 19.00 47.17
CA LEU A 268 -18.23 18.29 45.97
C LEU A 268 -17.61 19.26 44.95
N VAL A 269 -18.20 20.44 44.77
CA VAL A 269 -17.67 21.48 43.86
C VAL A 269 -16.35 22.04 44.39
N ALA A 270 -16.25 22.28 45.70
CA ALA A 270 -15.01 22.73 46.33
C ALA A 270 -13.87 21.70 46.18
N ASN A 271 -14.14 20.43 46.45
CA ASN A 271 -13.14 19.36 46.30
C ASN A 271 -12.69 19.16 44.84
N LYS A 272 -13.62 19.18 43.87
CA LYS A 272 -13.25 19.08 42.45
C LYS A 272 -12.42 20.27 41.96
N TYR A 273 -12.68 21.47 42.50
CA TYR A 273 -11.90 22.64 42.17
C TYR A 273 -10.45 22.52 42.67
N GLU A 274 -10.25 22.04 43.91
CA GLU A 274 -8.90 21.77 44.44
C GLU A 274 -8.16 20.67 43.66
N GLU A 275 -8.84 19.57 43.31
CA GLU A 275 -8.23 18.52 42.49
C GLU A 275 -7.78 19.03 41.11
N ALA A 276 -8.57 19.90 40.49
CA ALA A 276 -8.23 20.48 39.19
C ALA A 276 -6.99 21.40 39.28
N ILE A 277 -6.84 22.16 40.37
CA ILE A 277 -5.64 22.96 40.63
C ILE A 277 -4.42 22.05 40.78
N ARG A 278 -4.54 20.98 41.57
CA ARG A 278 -3.45 20.01 41.82
C ARG A 278 -3.00 19.28 40.54
N GLN A 279 -3.94 18.92 39.67
CA GLN A 279 -3.65 18.31 38.36
C GLN A 279 -2.92 19.31 37.43
N LYS A 280 -3.33 20.58 37.45
CA LYS A 280 -2.71 21.64 36.67
C LYS A 280 -1.26 21.91 37.10
N GLU A 281 -0.97 21.80 38.40
CA GLU A 281 0.39 21.90 38.95
C GLU A 281 1.25 20.71 38.53
N LYS A 282 0.75 19.47 38.66
CA LYS A 282 1.46 18.27 38.17
C LYS A 282 1.76 18.33 36.66
N MET A 283 0.85 18.88 35.86
CA MET A 283 1.09 19.10 34.43
C MET A 283 2.18 20.15 34.16
N LYS A 284 2.27 21.21 34.99
CA LYS A 284 3.36 22.19 34.88
C LYS A 284 4.71 21.58 35.23
N GLU A 285 4.78 20.77 36.29
CA GLU A 285 6.00 20.06 36.68
C GLU A 285 6.44 19.06 35.61
N ALA A 286 5.52 18.24 35.10
CA ALA A 286 5.81 17.30 34.02
C ALA A 286 6.29 18.01 32.75
N LYS A 287 5.72 19.18 32.43
CA LYS A 287 6.16 20.01 31.31
C LYS A 287 7.57 20.58 31.52
N ALA A 288 7.89 21.04 32.72
CA ALA A 288 9.23 21.54 33.05
C ALA A 288 10.30 20.43 32.95
N ILE A 289 9.99 19.21 33.38
CA ILE A 289 10.87 18.04 33.24
C ILE A 289 11.08 17.69 31.77
N TYR A 290 10.00 17.69 30.97
CA TYR A 290 10.09 17.45 29.54
C TYR A 290 10.96 18.49 28.82
N ASP A 291 10.77 19.78 29.15
CA ASP A 291 11.53 20.88 28.54
C ASP A 291 13.03 20.82 28.92
N ASP A 292 13.38 20.42 30.16
CA ASP A 292 14.76 20.16 30.58
C ASP A 292 15.40 19.00 29.80
N LEU A 293 14.72 17.85 29.73
CA LEU A 293 15.19 16.67 28.99
C LEU A 293 15.36 16.97 27.49
N TYR A 294 14.44 17.72 26.90
CA TYR A 294 14.51 18.12 25.50
C TYR A 294 15.68 19.08 25.23
N SER A 295 15.97 20.02 26.15
CA SER A 295 17.11 20.92 26.04
C SER A 295 18.46 20.18 26.10
N LYS A 296 18.57 19.18 26.98
CA LYS A 296 19.77 18.32 27.11
C LYS A 296 19.97 17.40 25.92
N SER A 297 18.90 16.99 25.24
CA SER A 297 19.00 16.16 24.02
C SER A 297 19.52 16.89 22.77
N LYS A 298 19.67 18.23 22.85
CA LYS A 298 20.13 19.10 21.75
C LYS A 298 21.58 19.60 21.91
N MET A 299 22.27 19.28 23.01
CA MET A 299 23.73 19.43 23.14
C MET A 299 24.40 18.10 22.78
#